data_AF-A0A9P6KMY6-F1
#
_entry.id   AF-A0A9P6KMY6-F1
#
_cell.length_a   1.000
_cell.length_b   1.000
_cell.length_c   1.000
_cell.angle_alpha   90.00
_cell.angle_beta   90.00
_cell.angle_gamma   90.00
#
_symmetry.space_group_name_H-M   'P 1'
#
loop_
_entity.id
_entity.type
_entity.pdbx_description
1 polymer ?
#
loop_
_entity_poly.entity_id
_entity_poly.type
_entity_poly.pdbx_seq_one_letter_code
_entity_poly.pdbx_strand_id
1 'polypeptide(L)'
;MLTTGDRGVKDTNFTDSLELGLQASYNFMAGAPVNQTDWDGVKVICGDALITLRYPKDAKGLLLIYLRFPDGGSDGQGYKETGQVSLKKLYQNQIQNITSIDGETTYDLNGLKHLISIILQWKIPTFIRTLDDITPIAKDAEYSAEHADHSVSARIVHDVIKEYQIPGNVTRYALGSLSQSHRQLTSSQLWGQPHSDLRTNARNAIGRFLSQSPRLPRVRPI
;
A
#
# COMPACT_ATOMS: atom_id res chain seq x y z
N MET A 1 4.25 -5.07 2.17
CA MET A 1 4.33 -4.39 3.48
C MET A 1 4.69 -2.94 3.23
N LEU A 2 4.22 -2.00 4.05
CA LEU A 2 4.49 -0.56 3.86
C LEU A 2 5.76 -0.08 4.59
N THR A 3 6.24 -0.88 5.56
CA THR A 3 7.47 -0.61 6.33
C THR A 3 8.69 -1.24 5.67
N THR A 4 9.88 -0.76 6.05
CA THR A 4 11.18 -1.23 5.54
C THR A 4 11.64 -2.53 6.18
N GLY A 5 11.13 -2.88 7.36
CA GLY A 5 11.68 -3.98 8.16
C GLY A 5 13.08 -3.66 8.70
N ASP A 6 13.39 -2.38 8.92
CA ASP A 6 14.71 -1.91 9.35
C ASP A 6 15.07 -2.37 10.77
N ARG A 7 14.11 -2.82 11.58
CA ARG A 7 14.33 -3.26 12.97
C ARG A 7 15.07 -2.25 13.85
N GLY A 8 14.93 -0.95 13.57
CA GLY A 8 15.67 0.12 14.25
C GLY A 8 17.12 0.27 13.81
N VAL A 9 17.57 -0.48 12.80
CA VAL A 9 18.93 -0.38 12.26
C VAL A 9 19.04 0.89 11.41
N LYS A 10 19.86 1.84 11.88
CA LYS A 10 20.06 3.15 11.23
C LYS A 10 20.86 3.10 9.91
N ASP A 11 21.39 1.94 9.55
CA ASP A 11 22.17 1.77 8.33
C ASP A 11 21.23 1.65 7.13
N THR A 12 21.33 2.61 6.20
CA THR A 12 20.55 2.57 4.95
C THR A 12 20.87 1.33 4.12
N ASN A 13 22.09 0.78 4.22
CA ASN A 13 22.46 -0.45 3.53
C ASN A 13 21.63 -1.66 4.01
N PHE A 14 21.19 -1.65 5.27
CA PHE A 14 20.35 -2.72 5.80
C PHE A 14 18.99 -2.73 5.10
N THR A 15 18.32 -1.58 5.01
CA THR A 15 17.05 -1.48 4.27
C THR A 15 17.24 -1.81 2.79
N ASP A 16 18.29 -1.27 2.17
CA ASP A 16 18.56 -1.54 0.75
C ASP A 16 18.79 -3.05 0.51
N SER A 17 19.44 -3.76 1.43
CA SER A 17 19.62 -5.22 1.34
C SER A 17 18.29 -5.99 1.38
N LEU A 18 17.31 -5.53 2.17
CA LEU A 18 15.97 -6.12 2.22
C LEU A 18 15.20 -5.85 0.93
N GLU A 19 15.32 -4.63 0.38
CA GLU A 19 14.72 -4.28 -0.91
C GLU A 19 15.31 -5.13 -2.05
N LEU A 20 16.63 -5.35 -2.05
CA LEU A 20 17.32 -6.23 -3.02
C LEU A 20 16.87 -7.69 -2.91
N GLY A 21 16.71 -8.21 -1.68
CA GLY A 21 16.17 -9.55 -1.47
C GLY A 21 14.74 -9.71 -2.01
N LEU A 22 13.90 -8.70 -1.80
CA LEU A 22 12.54 -8.66 -2.34
C LEU A 22 12.55 -8.63 -3.88
N GLN A 23 13.38 -7.77 -4.46
CA GLN A 23 13.58 -7.65 -5.91
C GLN A 23 14.03 -8.98 -6.54
N ALA A 24 15.02 -9.64 -5.94
CA ALA A 24 15.47 -10.96 -6.39
C ALA A 24 14.35 -12.01 -6.32
N SER A 25 13.56 -12.02 -5.25
CA SER A 25 12.42 -12.94 -5.08
C SER A 25 11.36 -12.74 -6.15
N TYR A 26 11.01 -11.49 -6.48
CA TYR A 26 10.04 -11.20 -7.53
C TYR A 26 10.56 -11.51 -8.93
N ASN A 27 11.86 -11.29 -9.20
CA ASN A 27 12.47 -11.74 -10.46
C ASN A 27 12.35 -13.25 -10.62
N PHE A 28 12.69 -14.01 -9.57
CA PHE A 28 12.55 -15.46 -9.59
C PHE A 28 11.10 -15.91 -9.85
N MET A 29 10.12 -15.32 -9.14
CA MET A 29 8.70 -15.64 -9.33
C MET A 29 8.17 -15.21 -10.72
N ALA A 30 8.75 -14.18 -11.33
CA ALA A 30 8.43 -13.75 -12.68
C ALA A 30 9.10 -14.62 -13.77
N GLY A 31 9.90 -15.62 -13.39
CA GLY A 31 10.60 -16.51 -14.32
C GLY A 31 11.86 -15.90 -14.93
N ALA A 32 12.42 -14.84 -14.34
CA ALA A 32 13.69 -14.30 -14.76
C ALA A 32 14.84 -15.31 -14.51
N PRO A 33 15.86 -15.36 -15.39
CA PRO A 33 17.09 -16.09 -15.12
C PRO A 33 17.70 -15.78 -13.75
N VAL A 34 18.31 -16.78 -13.12
CA VAL A 34 18.89 -16.68 -11.76
C VAL A 34 19.98 -15.59 -11.67
N ASN A 35 20.64 -15.28 -12.77
CA ASN A 35 21.66 -14.22 -12.86
C ASN A 35 21.08 -12.84 -13.22
N GLN A 36 19.76 -12.73 -13.39
CA GLN A 36 19.10 -11.46 -13.70
C GLN A 36 18.59 -10.80 -12.43
N THR A 37 19.36 -9.83 -11.94
CA THR A 37 19.06 -9.07 -10.73
C THR A 37 18.90 -7.58 -11.00
N ASP A 38 18.86 -7.16 -12.26
CA ASP A 38 18.83 -5.74 -12.62
C ASP A 38 17.44 -5.13 -12.48
N TRP A 39 17.37 -4.10 -11.66
CA TRP A 39 16.20 -3.26 -11.45
C TRP A 39 16.56 -1.80 -11.70
N ASP A 40 15.71 -1.11 -12.44
CA ASP A 40 15.76 0.34 -12.54
C ASP A 40 14.89 0.98 -11.47
N GLY A 41 15.22 2.23 -11.14
CA GLY A 41 14.58 2.98 -10.07
C GLY A 41 14.26 4.40 -10.46
N VAL A 42 13.09 4.88 -10.04
CA VAL A 42 12.70 6.29 -10.21
C VAL A 42 11.94 6.75 -8.97
N LYS A 43 12.21 7.97 -8.53
CA LYS A 43 11.36 8.66 -7.55
C LYS A 43 10.28 9.41 -8.31
N VAL A 44 9.02 9.25 -7.89
CA VAL A 44 7.88 9.94 -8.51
C VAL A 44 7.09 10.67 -7.46
N ILE A 45 6.56 11.83 -7.83
CA ILE A 45 5.57 12.54 -7.04
C ILE A 45 4.20 11.96 -7.36
N CYS A 46 3.52 11.44 -6.33
CA CYS A 46 2.20 10.85 -6.40
C CYS A 46 1.28 11.58 -5.41
N GLY A 47 0.39 12.44 -5.92
CA GLY A 47 -0.24 13.45 -5.07
C GLY A 47 0.82 14.42 -4.54
N ASP A 48 0.92 14.55 -3.22
CA ASP A 48 1.93 15.38 -2.55
C ASP A 48 3.11 14.55 -1.99
N ALA A 49 3.17 13.26 -2.33
CA ALA A 49 4.13 12.31 -1.77
C ALA A 49 5.22 11.92 -2.77
N LEU A 50 6.47 11.90 -2.31
CA LEU A 50 7.59 11.34 -3.07
C LEU A 50 7.71 9.84 -2.76
N ILE A 51 7.48 8.99 -3.76
CA ILE A 51 7.55 7.53 -3.61
C ILE A 51 8.64 6.95 -4.50
N THR A 52 9.26 5.86 -4.04
CA THR A 52 10.28 5.16 -4.80
C THR A 52 9.65 4.00 -5.57
N LEU A 53 9.81 4.01 -6.89
CA LEU A 53 9.42 2.92 -7.77
C LEU A 53 10.66 2.10 -8.14
N ARG A 54 10.49 0.78 -8.23
CA ARG A 54 11.45 -0.16 -8.81
C ARG A 54 10.74 -1.06 -9.80
N TYR A 55 11.36 -1.28 -10.96
CA TYR A 55 10.87 -2.22 -11.96
C TYR A 55 12.05 -2.94 -12.60
N PRO A 56 11.92 -4.24 -12.92
CA PRO A 56 13.00 -5.01 -13.52
C PRO A 56 13.18 -4.62 -15.00
N LYS A 57 14.41 -4.67 -15.50
CA LYS A 57 14.72 -4.22 -16.88
C LYS A 57 14.01 -5.05 -17.96
N ASP A 58 13.96 -6.38 -17.80
CA ASP A 58 13.44 -7.27 -18.85
C ASP A 58 12.15 -8.02 -18.47
N ALA A 59 11.61 -7.82 -17.26
CA ALA A 59 10.34 -8.43 -16.82
C ALA A 59 9.19 -7.41 -16.82
N LYS A 60 8.45 -7.37 -17.93
CA LYS A 60 7.31 -6.43 -18.08
C LYS A 60 6.18 -6.78 -17.12
N GLY A 61 5.54 -5.74 -16.58
CA GLY A 61 4.34 -5.87 -15.75
C GLY A 61 4.60 -5.98 -14.24
N LEU A 62 5.85 -5.95 -13.80
CA LEU A 62 6.24 -5.93 -12.39
C LEU A 62 6.63 -4.51 -11.96
N LEU A 63 6.08 -4.05 -10.85
CA LEU A 63 6.38 -2.76 -10.24
C LEU A 63 6.35 -2.93 -8.72
N LEU A 64 7.45 -2.58 -8.07
CA LEU A 64 7.53 -2.43 -6.62
C LEU A 64 7.46 -0.96 -6.26
N ILE A 65 6.70 -0.65 -5.22
CA ILE A 65 6.53 0.70 -4.67
C ILE A 65 7.00 0.65 -3.22
N TYR A 66 7.99 1.47 -2.88
CA TYR A 66 8.55 1.57 -1.56
C TYR A 66 8.14 2.91 -0.93
N LEU A 67 7.36 2.84 0.15
CA LEU A 67 7.02 4.00 1.00
C LEU A 67 8.01 4.18 2.16
N ARG A 68 8.69 3.09 2.53
CA ARG A 68 9.81 3.08 3.48
C ARG A 68 9.47 3.64 4.87
N PHE A 69 8.32 3.24 5.42
CA PHE A 69 8.01 3.61 6.82
C PHE A 69 8.88 2.83 7.83
N PRO A 70 9.19 3.43 8.99
CA PRO A 70 9.85 2.74 10.09
C PRO A 70 9.15 1.45 10.49
N ASP A 71 9.93 0.41 10.74
CA ASP A 71 9.47 -0.87 11.29
C ASP A 71 8.83 -0.66 12.69
N GLY A 72 7.66 -1.23 12.88
CA GLY A 72 6.93 -1.22 14.15
C GLY A 72 7.38 -2.29 15.14
N GLY A 73 8.18 -3.27 14.72
CA GLY A 73 8.42 -4.49 15.48
C GLY A 73 7.17 -5.37 15.57
N SER A 74 7.30 -6.54 16.19
CA SER A 74 6.22 -7.54 16.25
C SER A 74 4.94 -7.00 16.86
N ASP A 75 5.03 -6.21 17.94
CA ASP A 75 3.90 -5.64 18.66
C ASP A 75 3.51 -4.23 18.16
N GLY A 76 4.24 -3.66 17.21
CA GLY A 76 3.98 -2.33 16.65
C GLY A 76 4.38 -1.17 17.55
N GLN A 77 5.22 -1.36 18.56
CA GLN A 77 5.71 -0.26 19.40
C GLN A 77 6.78 0.63 18.73
N GLY A 78 7.38 0.15 17.64
CA GLY A 78 8.50 0.80 16.97
C GLY A 78 9.80 0.67 17.74
N TYR A 79 10.87 1.16 17.14
CA TYR A 79 12.22 1.10 17.71
C TYR A 79 12.63 2.46 18.27
N LYS A 80 13.51 2.46 19.30
CA LYS A 80 13.99 3.70 19.92
C LYS A 80 14.70 4.60 18.90
N GLU A 81 15.39 3.98 17.97
CA GLU A 81 16.22 4.58 16.95
C GLU A 81 15.41 5.39 15.93
N THR A 82 14.16 4.99 15.71
CA THR A 82 13.18 5.66 14.84
C THR A 82 12.21 6.53 15.63
N GLY A 83 12.44 6.73 16.93
CA GLY A 83 11.57 7.54 17.81
C GLY A 83 10.31 6.83 18.28
N GLN A 84 10.28 5.49 18.24
CA GLN A 84 9.14 4.65 18.61
C GLN A 84 7.87 5.00 17.82
N VAL A 85 8.03 5.47 16.58
CA VAL A 85 6.93 5.65 15.64
C VAL A 85 6.65 4.32 14.94
N SER A 86 5.40 4.09 14.54
CA SER A 86 5.01 2.88 13.82
C SER A 86 3.69 3.10 13.08
N LEU A 87 3.41 2.23 12.11
CA LEU A 87 2.11 2.23 11.44
C LEU A 87 0.96 1.92 12.41
N LYS A 88 1.17 1.02 13.39
CA LYS A 88 0.17 0.74 14.45
C LYS A 88 -0.22 2.01 15.17
N LYS A 89 0.76 2.80 15.63
CA LYS A 89 0.54 4.05 16.34
C LYS A 89 -0.18 5.08 15.47
N LEU A 90 0.19 5.20 14.19
CA LEU A 90 -0.50 6.09 13.26
C LEU A 90 -1.96 5.67 13.05
N TYR A 91 -2.19 4.38 12.77
CA TYR A 91 -3.50 3.81 12.49
C TYR A 91 -4.45 3.91 13.70
N GLN A 92 -3.93 3.76 14.92
CA GLN A 92 -4.68 3.91 16.16
C GLN A 92 -4.74 5.37 16.65
N ASN A 93 -4.28 6.33 15.84
CA ASN A 93 -4.26 7.76 16.16
C ASN A 93 -3.50 8.11 17.46
N GLN A 94 -2.49 7.30 17.80
CA GLN A 94 -1.56 7.53 18.92
C GLN A 94 -0.43 8.50 18.54
N ILE A 95 -0.12 8.58 17.24
CA ILE A 95 0.71 9.63 16.64
C ILE A 95 -0.04 10.26 15.47
N GLN A 96 0.21 11.53 15.21
CA GLN A 96 -0.45 12.25 14.12
C GLN A 96 0.20 11.98 12.76
N ASN A 97 1.52 11.79 12.74
CA ASN A 97 2.30 11.70 11.51
C ASN A 97 3.35 10.60 11.60
N ILE A 98 3.72 10.06 10.44
CA ILE A 98 4.87 9.18 10.25
C ILE A 98 5.70 9.68 9.06
N THR A 99 7.02 9.66 9.20
CA THR A 99 7.96 10.05 8.14
C THR A 99 8.67 8.82 7.60
N SER A 100 8.88 8.74 6.29
CA SER A 100 9.70 7.68 5.69
C SER A 100 11.13 7.73 6.24
N ILE A 101 11.81 6.58 6.30
CA ILE A 101 13.15 6.49 6.90
C ILE A 101 14.21 7.31 6.13
N ASP A 102 13.96 7.61 4.86
CA ASP A 102 14.80 8.48 4.03
C ASP A 102 14.45 9.97 4.20
N GLY A 103 13.46 10.30 5.03
CA GLY A 103 13.06 11.68 5.34
C GLY A 103 12.28 12.39 4.25
N GLU A 104 11.97 11.70 3.14
CA GLU A 104 11.45 12.31 1.92
C GLU A 104 9.98 12.74 2.02
N THR A 105 9.16 12.02 2.79
CA THR A 105 7.74 12.35 2.90
C THR A 105 7.19 12.01 4.27
N THR A 106 6.36 12.91 4.80
CA THR A 106 5.62 12.74 6.05
C THR A 106 4.13 12.63 5.74
N TYR A 107 3.45 11.71 6.43
CA TYR A 107 2.05 11.39 6.21
C TYR A 107 1.31 11.38 7.54
N ASP A 108 0.13 11.99 7.56
CA ASP A 108 -0.92 11.56 8.48
C ASP A 108 -1.66 10.32 7.90
N LEU A 109 -2.60 9.76 8.67
CA LEU A 109 -3.33 8.56 8.22
C LEU A 109 -4.15 8.83 6.95
N ASN A 110 -4.75 10.01 6.83
CA ASN A 110 -5.60 10.36 5.69
C ASN A 110 -4.78 10.53 4.41
N GLY A 111 -3.63 11.21 4.49
CA GLY A 111 -2.68 11.37 3.39
C GLY A 111 -2.12 10.03 2.92
N LEU A 112 -1.82 9.11 3.85
CA LEU A 112 -1.40 7.75 3.49
C LEU A 112 -2.52 6.98 2.77
N LYS A 113 -3.75 7.01 3.30
CA LYS A 113 -4.92 6.38 2.64
C LYS A 113 -5.16 6.98 1.25
N HIS A 114 -5.06 8.30 1.13
CA HIS A 114 -5.22 9.00 -0.13
C HIS A 114 -4.17 8.58 -1.16
N LEU A 115 -2.88 8.53 -0.78
CA LEU A 115 -1.80 8.04 -1.65
C LEU A 115 -2.09 6.61 -2.16
N ILE A 116 -2.47 5.70 -1.25
CA ILE A 116 -2.80 4.32 -1.64
C ILE A 116 -3.99 4.29 -2.59
N SER A 117 -4.99 5.15 -2.39
CA SER A 117 -6.14 5.28 -3.31
C SER A 117 -5.70 5.70 -4.71
N ILE A 118 -4.80 6.68 -4.83
CA ILE A 118 -4.26 7.14 -6.11
C ILE A 118 -3.53 5.99 -6.81
N ILE A 119 -2.70 5.24 -6.08
CA ILE A 119 -1.97 4.10 -6.62
C ILE A 119 -2.94 3.03 -7.14
N LEU A 120 -3.96 2.67 -6.37
CA LEU A 120 -4.94 1.65 -6.76
C LEU A 120 -5.80 2.10 -7.95
N GLN A 121 -6.24 3.37 -7.97
CA GLN A 121 -6.99 3.94 -9.10
C GLN A 121 -6.14 4.03 -10.36
N TRP A 122 -4.85 4.36 -10.23
CA TRP A 122 -3.91 4.36 -11.35
C TRP A 122 -3.68 2.95 -11.93
N LYS A 123 -3.62 1.94 -11.06
CA LYS A 123 -3.38 0.54 -11.49
C LYS A 123 -4.62 -0.20 -11.98
N ILE A 124 -5.82 0.22 -11.58
CA ILE A 124 -7.09 -0.41 -11.97
C ILE A 124 -7.02 -1.95 -11.77
N PRO A 125 -6.77 -2.42 -10.54
CA PRO A 125 -6.46 -3.82 -10.31
C PRO A 125 -7.67 -4.73 -10.53
N THR A 126 -7.49 -5.83 -11.27
CA THR A 126 -8.49 -6.92 -11.30
C THR A 126 -8.48 -7.72 -10.00
N PHE A 127 -7.30 -7.88 -9.39
CA PHE A 127 -7.10 -8.62 -8.15
C PHE A 127 -6.27 -7.79 -7.17
N ILE A 128 -6.71 -7.73 -5.92
CA ILE A 128 -6.00 -7.11 -4.81
C ILE A 128 -5.73 -8.19 -3.77
N ARG A 129 -4.45 -8.40 -3.45
CA ARG A 129 -4.01 -9.41 -2.48
C ARG A 129 -3.36 -8.71 -1.31
N THR A 130 -3.85 -8.95 -0.10
CA THR A 130 -3.34 -8.33 1.13
C THR A 130 -2.99 -9.40 2.15
N LEU A 131 -2.15 -9.04 3.13
CA LEU A 131 -1.92 -9.83 4.33
C LEU A 131 -3.17 -9.82 5.25
N ASP A 132 -2.99 -10.31 6.46
CA ASP A 132 -4.03 -10.49 7.46
C ASP A 132 -4.62 -9.16 7.93
N ASP A 133 -5.91 -8.94 7.71
CA ASP A 133 -6.68 -7.81 8.25
C ASP A 133 -7.80 -8.27 9.20
N ILE A 134 -7.77 -9.52 9.67
CA ILE A 134 -8.83 -10.09 10.52
C ILE A 134 -8.31 -10.41 11.91
N THR A 135 -7.08 -10.88 12.04
CA THR A 135 -6.44 -11.16 13.32
C THR A 135 -6.29 -9.86 14.11
N PRO A 136 -6.55 -9.86 15.43
CA PRO A 136 -6.33 -8.69 16.27
C PRO A 136 -4.91 -8.14 16.09
N ILE A 137 -4.79 -6.81 16.03
CA ILE A 137 -3.48 -6.17 16.06
C ILE A 137 -2.82 -6.54 17.40
N ALA A 138 -1.58 -6.99 17.36
CA ALA A 138 -0.79 -7.34 18.53
C ALA A 138 -0.89 -6.26 19.62
N LYS A 139 -1.14 -6.67 20.87
CA LYS A 139 -1.08 -5.78 22.03
C LYS A 139 0.36 -5.45 22.37
N ASP A 140 0.54 -4.44 23.20
CA ASP A 140 1.88 -4.01 23.63
C ASP A 140 2.56 -5.15 24.39
N ALA A 141 3.81 -5.43 24.03
CA ALA A 141 4.59 -6.59 24.48
C ALA A 141 4.02 -7.99 24.11
N GLU A 142 3.11 -8.08 23.13
CA GLU A 142 2.59 -9.35 22.60
C GLU A 142 3.38 -9.81 21.36
N TYR A 143 4.49 -10.51 21.57
CA TYR A 143 5.41 -10.89 20.48
C TYR A 143 5.02 -12.16 19.71
N SER A 144 4.04 -12.93 20.20
CA SER A 144 3.57 -14.18 19.59
C SER A 144 2.37 -13.99 18.64
N ALA A 145 1.82 -12.78 18.56
CA ALA A 145 0.72 -12.45 17.67
C ALA A 145 1.20 -12.24 16.23
N GLU A 146 0.26 -12.05 15.31
CA GLU A 146 0.58 -11.59 13.96
C GLU A 146 1.34 -10.27 14.01
N HIS A 147 2.40 -10.15 13.21
CA HIS A 147 3.25 -8.97 13.19
C HIS A 147 2.41 -7.71 12.92
N ALA A 148 2.51 -6.71 13.79
CA ALA A 148 1.66 -5.53 13.75
C ALA A 148 1.73 -4.80 12.39
N ASP A 149 2.91 -4.69 11.79
CA ASP A 149 3.07 -4.06 10.48
C ASP A 149 2.31 -4.79 9.36
N HIS A 150 2.20 -6.12 9.41
CA HIS A 150 1.39 -6.88 8.46
C HIS A 150 -0.09 -6.55 8.64
N SER A 151 -0.56 -6.67 9.88
CA SER A 151 -1.95 -6.44 10.28
C SER A 151 -2.41 -5.04 9.91
N VAL A 152 -1.61 -4.04 10.24
CA VAL A 152 -1.95 -2.63 10.03
C VAL A 152 -1.84 -2.24 8.55
N SER A 153 -0.81 -2.71 7.84
CA SER A 153 -0.70 -2.47 6.39
C SER A 153 -1.92 -3.01 5.65
N ALA A 154 -2.37 -4.23 5.98
CA ALA A 154 -3.54 -4.82 5.37
C ALA A 154 -4.81 -4.00 5.68
N ARG A 155 -5.03 -3.65 6.95
CA ARG A 155 -6.18 -2.84 7.38
C ARG A 155 -6.26 -1.49 6.68
N ILE A 156 -5.15 -0.77 6.55
CA ILE A 156 -5.10 0.50 5.81
C ILE A 156 -5.56 0.30 4.36
N VAL A 157 -5.08 -0.74 3.68
CA VAL A 157 -5.50 -1.04 2.30
C VAL A 157 -6.99 -1.38 2.23
N HIS A 158 -7.53 -2.17 3.18
CA HIS A 158 -8.96 -2.49 3.22
C HIS A 158 -9.84 -1.27 3.49
N ASP A 159 -9.41 -0.39 4.40
CA ASP A 159 -10.06 0.89 4.63
C ASP A 159 -10.11 1.71 3.33
N VAL A 160 -9.00 1.82 2.60
CA VAL A 160 -8.94 2.53 1.32
C VAL A 160 -9.89 1.91 0.30
N ILE A 161 -9.90 0.58 0.15
CA ILE A 161 -10.79 -0.11 -0.79
C ILE A 161 -12.26 0.23 -0.48
N LYS A 162 -12.63 0.21 0.80
CA LYS A 162 -14.00 0.50 1.25
C LYS A 162 -14.36 1.98 1.10
N GLU A 163 -13.49 2.88 1.56
CA GLU A 163 -13.71 4.32 1.60
C GLU A 163 -13.74 4.93 0.19
N TYR A 164 -12.82 4.51 -0.68
CA TYR A 164 -12.68 5.02 -2.05
C TYR A 164 -13.38 4.15 -3.10
N GLN A 165 -14.09 3.10 -2.68
CA GLN A 165 -14.84 2.20 -3.55
C GLN A 165 -13.97 1.63 -4.68
N ILE A 166 -12.75 1.20 -4.33
CA ILE A 166 -11.80 0.66 -5.31
C ILE A 166 -12.35 -0.65 -5.89
N PRO A 167 -12.52 -0.76 -7.22
CA PRO A 167 -12.97 -2.00 -7.84
C PRO A 167 -11.86 -3.05 -7.82
N GLY A 168 -12.24 -4.33 -7.70
CA GLY A 168 -11.31 -5.46 -7.79
C GLY A 168 -11.71 -6.63 -6.89
N ASN A 169 -11.20 -7.82 -7.22
CA ASN A 169 -11.38 -9.01 -6.40
C ASN A 169 -10.36 -9.02 -5.26
N VAL A 170 -10.82 -8.92 -4.02
CA VAL A 170 -9.94 -8.83 -2.85
C VAL A 170 -9.73 -10.20 -2.20
N THR A 171 -8.47 -10.61 -2.02
CA THR A 171 -8.08 -11.82 -1.29
C THR A 171 -7.19 -11.44 -0.10
N ARG A 172 -7.49 -12.02 1.06
CA ARG A 172 -6.79 -11.82 2.33
C ARG A 172 -6.02 -13.09 2.70
N TYR A 173 -4.79 -12.95 3.17
CA TYR A 173 -3.98 -14.07 3.66
C TYR A 173 -3.75 -13.90 5.17
N ALA A 174 -4.51 -14.65 5.97
CA ALA A 174 -4.43 -14.65 7.43
C ALA A 174 -3.54 -15.79 7.94
N LEU A 175 -2.73 -15.53 8.97
CA LEU A 175 -1.96 -16.58 9.62
C LEU A 175 -2.88 -17.35 10.59
N GLY A 176 -3.10 -18.64 10.31
CA GLY A 176 -3.93 -19.55 11.13
C GLY A 176 -5.13 -20.20 10.43
N SER A 177 -5.53 -19.72 9.26
CA SER A 177 -6.45 -20.42 8.36
C SER A 177 -6.47 -19.69 7.02
N LEU A 178 -6.40 -20.43 5.91
CA LEU A 178 -6.82 -19.89 4.61
C LEU A 178 -8.33 -19.58 4.71
N SER A 179 -8.69 -18.43 5.25
CA SER A 179 -10.05 -17.91 5.06
C SER A 179 -10.11 -17.31 3.65
N GLN A 180 -10.40 -18.16 2.67
CA GLN A 180 -10.86 -17.69 1.36
C GLN A 180 -12.25 -17.07 1.55
N SER A 181 -12.31 -15.81 1.99
CA SER A 181 -13.52 -15.02 1.82
C SER A 181 -13.53 -14.47 0.40
N HIS A 182 -14.05 -15.27 -0.55
CA HIS A 182 -14.53 -14.75 -1.82
C HIS A 182 -15.77 -13.89 -1.52
N ARG A 183 -15.57 -12.61 -1.25
CA ARG A 183 -16.66 -11.63 -1.27
C ARG A 183 -16.59 -10.88 -2.59
N GLN A 184 -17.32 -11.38 -3.59
CA GLN A 184 -17.70 -10.53 -4.73
C GLN A 184 -18.61 -9.44 -4.17
N LEU A 185 -18.10 -8.22 -4.01
CA LEU A 185 -18.98 -7.08 -3.83
C LEU A 185 -19.60 -6.79 -5.20
N THR A 186 -20.77 -7.40 -5.44
CA THR A 186 -21.58 -7.08 -6.62
C THR A 186 -22.40 -5.83 -6.32
N SER A 187 -22.64 -5.02 -7.35
CA SER A 187 -23.36 -3.74 -7.27
C SER A 187 -24.75 -3.87 -6.63
N SER A 188 -25.36 -5.06 -6.60
CA SER A 188 -26.69 -5.31 -6.04
C SER A 188 -26.74 -5.39 -4.50
N GLN A 189 -25.60 -5.58 -3.81
CA GLN A 189 -25.57 -5.59 -2.34
C GLN A 189 -25.53 -4.17 -1.73
N LEU A 190 -25.44 -3.12 -2.57
CA LEU A 190 -25.44 -1.71 -2.16
C LEU A 190 -26.82 -1.02 -2.26
N TRP A 191 -27.82 -1.65 -2.88
CA TRP A 191 -29.10 -0.99 -3.17
C TRP A 191 -30.28 -1.68 -2.49
N GLY A 192 -30.55 -1.28 -1.26
CA GLY A 192 -31.86 -1.45 -0.63
C GLY A 192 -32.83 -0.33 -1.07
N GLN A 193 -33.74 -0.68 -1.99
CA GLN A 193 -34.96 0.05 -2.43
C GLN A 193 -34.81 1.30 -3.33
N PRO A 194 -35.79 1.56 -4.24
CA PRO A 194 -35.56 2.28 -5.49
C PRO A 194 -36.07 3.72 -5.46
N HIS A 195 -35.26 4.67 -5.94
CA HIS A 195 -35.77 5.95 -6.44
C HIS A 195 -35.12 6.31 -7.77
N SER A 196 -35.97 6.68 -8.71
CA SER A 196 -35.83 6.61 -10.16
C SER A 196 -35.19 7.84 -10.81
N ASP A 197 -34.10 8.41 -10.28
CA ASP A 197 -33.58 9.70 -10.83
C ASP A 197 -32.06 9.79 -11.08
N LEU A 198 -31.29 8.70 -10.98
CA LEU A 198 -29.82 8.78 -11.09
C LEU A 198 -29.24 8.55 -12.50
N ARG A 199 -30.07 8.19 -13.50
CA ARG A 199 -29.56 7.98 -14.88
C ARG A 199 -29.22 9.28 -15.62
N THR A 200 -29.72 10.43 -15.17
CA THR A 200 -29.49 11.72 -15.81
C THR A 200 -28.21 12.40 -15.30
N ASN A 201 -27.81 12.18 -14.05
CA ASN A 201 -26.64 12.82 -13.46
C ASN A 201 -25.29 12.16 -13.82
N ALA A 202 -25.26 10.84 -14.05
CA ALA A 202 -24.03 10.13 -14.42
C ALA A 202 -23.52 10.49 -15.84
N ARG A 203 -24.42 10.80 -16.78
CA ARG A 203 -24.03 11.23 -18.15
C ARG A 203 -23.47 12.65 -18.19
N ASN A 204 -23.96 13.55 -17.33
CA ASN A 204 -23.48 14.93 -17.27
C ASN A 204 -22.10 15.07 -16.58
N ALA A 205 -21.78 14.17 -15.62
CA ALA A 205 -20.47 14.15 -14.97
C ALA A 205 -19.35 13.66 -15.90
N ILE A 206 -19.62 12.64 -16.73
CA ILE A 206 -18.65 12.11 -17.72
C ILE A 206 -18.43 13.12 -18.86
N GLY A 207 -19.49 13.80 -19.32
CA GLY A 207 -19.39 14.82 -20.38
C GLY A 207 -18.60 16.06 -19.98
N ARG A 208 -18.68 16.51 -18.73
CA ARG A 208 -17.90 17.67 -18.25
C ARG A 208 -16.43 17.34 -17.99
N PHE A 209 -16.10 16.12 -17.59
CA PHE A 209 -14.71 15.70 -17.29
C PHE A 209 -13.83 15.55 -18.55
N LEU A 210 -14.42 15.16 -19.68
CA LEU A 210 -13.71 15.06 -20.96
C LEU A 210 -13.42 16.41 -21.63
N SER A 211 -14.08 17.50 -21.19
CA SER A 211 -13.87 18.86 -21.71
C SER A 211 -12.88 19.70 -20.90
N GLN A 212 -12.47 19.22 -19.72
CA GLN A 212 -11.58 19.94 -18.79
C GLN A 212 -10.39 19.10 -18.32
N SER A 213 -10.00 18.06 -19.06
CA SER A 213 -8.85 17.22 -18.69
C SER A 213 -7.58 18.08 -18.55
N PRO A 214 -6.98 18.18 -17.35
CA PRO A 214 -5.61 18.63 -17.22
C PRO A 214 -4.74 17.58 -17.92
N ARG A 215 -3.77 18.03 -18.70
CA ARG A 215 -2.79 17.15 -19.35
C ARG A 215 -2.18 16.19 -18.32
N LEU A 216 -1.90 14.96 -18.77
CA LEU A 216 -1.11 13.95 -18.07
C LEU A 216 0.01 14.61 -17.24
N PRO A 217 0.24 14.19 -15.98
CA PRO A 217 1.35 14.71 -15.19
C PRO A 217 2.63 14.52 -15.98
N ARG A 218 3.36 15.63 -16.20
CA ARG A 218 4.70 15.58 -16.80
C ARG A 218 5.59 14.80 -15.85
N VAL A 219 5.97 13.60 -16.26
CA VAL A 219 7.13 12.90 -15.72
C VAL A 219 8.35 13.77 -16.01
N ARG A 220 8.86 14.44 -14.98
CA ARG A 220 10.20 15.02 -15.03
C ARG A 220 11.10 14.08 -14.23
N PRO A 221 12.12 13.46 -14.85
CA PRO A 221 13.27 12.99 -14.09
C PRO A 221 13.86 14.20 -13.34
N ILE A 222 14.24 13.99 -12.08
CA ILE A 222 15.15 14.92 -11.39
C ILE A 222 16.56 14.57 -11.85
#